data_AF-A0A813N5L2-F1
#
_entry.id   AF-A0A813N5L2-F1
#
_cell.length_a   1.000
_cell.length_b   1.000
_cell.length_c   1.000
_cell.angle_alpha   90.00
_cell.angle_beta   90.00
_cell.angle_gamma   90.00
#
_symmetry.space_group_name_H-M   'P 1'
#
loop_
_entity.id
_entity.type
_entity.pdbx_description
1 polymer ?
#
loop_
_entity_poly.entity_id
_entity_poly.type
_entity_poly.pdbx_seq_one_letter_code
_entity_poly.pdbx_strand_id
1 'polypeptide(L)'
;MKVNIAIHVNEGQVFFVPSEYLHYIEHLKKVSTTAVIIGFSHELSEAFDFPGAFSALPAGAWKDVIKQGEETVIGQMKNITSIGHDNMYLYPNKYKLDLEKVPPTLILPEGSVKIASKTSWSILENMSISFLCISRTSMREPHWHPETAEMGYVIDGYARLTILAPNSSYRLNTFELKNDDVYFVPRAYPH
;
A
#
# COMPACT_ATOMS: atom_id res chain seq x y z
N MET A 1 -10.40 -26.86 -4.97
CA MET A 1 -10.07 -26.45 -3.59
C MET A 1 -10.38 -24.96 -3.48
N LYS A 2 -11.44 -24.56 -2.75
CA LYS A 2 -11.73 -23.14 -2.53
C LYS A 2 -10.79 -22.64 -1.45
N VAL A 3 -9.70 -21.97 -1.82
CA VAL A 3 -8.84 -21.29 -0.85
C VAL A 3 -9.42 -19.89 -0.68
N ASN A 4 -10.40 -19.76 0.21
CA ASN A 4 -10.84 -18.43 0.65
C ASN A 4 -9.78 -17.95 1.64
N ILE A 5 -8.97 -16.97 1.24
CA ILE A 5 -7.97 -16.36 2.11
C ILE A 5 -8.61 -15.13 2.75
N ALA A 6 -8.91 -15.21 4.04
CA ALA A 6 -9.26 -14.05 4.85
C ALA A 6 -8.04 -13.57 5.63
N ILE A 7 -7.73 -12.28 5.56
CA ILE A 7 -6.62 -11.67 6.30
C ILE A 7 -7.14 -10.52 7.15
N HIS A 8 -6.87 -10.55 8.44
CA HIS A 8 -7.03 -9.36 9.29
C HIS A 8 -5.77 -8.50 9.17
N VAL A 9 -5.95 -7.24 8.81
CA VAL A 9 -4.90 -6.22 8.73
C VAL A 9 -5.17 -5.21 9.84
N ASN A 10 -4.22 -5.07 10.76
CA ASN A 10 -4.27 -4.06 11.82
C ASN A 10 -3.51 -2.80 11.41
N GLU A 11 -3.66 -1.75 12.22
CA GLU A 11 -2.84 -0.54 12.12
C GLU A 11 -1.34 -0.89 12.09
N GLY A 12 -0.58 -0.18 11.25
CA GLY A 12 0.85 -0.44 11.03
C GLY A 12 1.18 -1.69 10.19
N GLN A 13 0.18 -2.51 9.84
CA GLN A 13 0.40 -3.69 8.99
C GLN A 13 0.17 -3.38 7.52
N VAL A 14 0.99 -3.97 6.66
CA VAL A 14 0.89 -3.84 5.21
C VAL A 14 0.40 -5.15 4.62
N PHE A 15 -0.37 -5.07 3.55
CA PHE A 15 -0.78 -6.23 2.77
C PHE A 15 -0.42 -6.04 1.30
N PHE A 16 -0.30 -7.15 0.57
CA PHE A 16 -0.05 -7.15 -0.86
C PHE A 16 -1.02 -8.11 -1.52
N VAL A 17 -1.71 -7.62 -2.56
CA VAL A 17 -2.59 -8.41 -3.40
C VAL A 17 -1.93 -8.52 -4.77
N PRO A 18 -1.53 -9.73 -5.23
CA PRO A 18 -0.99 -9.89 -6.57
C PRO A 18 -2.05 -9.52 -7.62
N SER A 19 -1.59 -9.06 -8.78
CA SER A 19 -2.46 -8.83 -9.94
C SER A 19 -3.33 -10.07 -10.24
N GLU A 20 -4.53 -9.83 -10.76
CA GLU A 20 -5.54 -10.86 -11.12
C GLU A 20 -6.29 -11.50 -9.94
N TYR A 21 -5.97 -11.13 -8.70
CA TYR A 21 -6.69 -11.62 -7.52
C TYR A 21 -7.92 -10.75 -7.24
N LEU A 22 -9.10 -11.34 -7.36
CA LEU A 22 -10.33 -10.74 -6.85
C LEU A 22 -10.22 -10.56 -5.33
N HIS A 23 -10.49 -9.35 -4.85
CA HIS A 23 -10.42 -9.00 -3.44
C HIS A 23 -11.47 -7.95 -3.08
N TYR A 24 -11.74 -7.82 -1.79
CA TYR A 24 -12.57 -6.77 -1.21
C TYR A 24 -12.05 -6.44 0.19
N ILE A 25 -12.37 -5.25 0.69
CA ILE A 25 -11.99 -4.80 2.03
C ILE A 25 -13.26 -4.54 2.83
N GLU A 26 -13.33 -5.09 4.03
CA GLU A 26 -14.43 -4.88 4.96
C GLU A 26 -13.96 -4.21 6.25
N HIS A 27 -14.74 -3.25 6.74
CA HIS A 27 -14.52 -2.67 8.06
C HIS A 27 -15.22 -3.53 9.13
N LEU A 28 -14.44 -4.08 10.05
CA LEU A 28 -14.93 -5.03 11.06
C LEU A 28 -15.33 -4.40 12.39
N LYS A 29 -14.92 -3.15 12.67
CA LYS A 29 -15.27 -2.47 13.91
C LYS A 29 -16.63 -1.76 13.76
N LYS A 30 -17.27 -1.42 14.88
CA LYS A 30 -18.59 -0.76 14.87
C LYS A 30 -18.54 0.74 15.17
N VAL A 31 -17.37 1.27 15.51
CA VAL A 31 -17.24 2.57 16.21
C VAL A 31 -16.22 3.53 15.63
N SER A 32 -15.41 3.13 14.65
CA SER A 32 -14.36 3.99 14.09
C SER A 32 -14.28 3.85 12.58
N THR A 33 -13.77 4.87 11.88
CA THR A 33 -13.41 4.74 10.47
C THR A 33 -12.11 3.94 10.33
N THR A 34 -11.97 3.18 9.25
CA THR A 34 -10.67 2.64 8.80
C THR A 34 -10.27 3.38 7.53
N ALA A 35 -9.08 3.99 7.56
CA ALA A 35 -8.43 4.54 6.37
C ALA A 35 -7.30 3.60 5.95
N VAL A 36 -7.13 3.40 4.65
CA VAL A 36 -6.07 2.56 4.07
C VAL A 36 -5.44 3.34 2.93
N ILE A 37 -4.11 3.44 2.92
CA ILE A 37 -3.35 3.93 1.77
C ILE A 37 -3.07 2.75 0.86
N ILE A 38 -3.48 2.86 -0.41
CA ILE A 38 -3.29 1.83 -1.43
C ILE A 38 -2.30 2.35 -2.47
N GLY A 39 -1.17 1.66 -2.61
CA GLY A 39 -0.22 1.87 -3.69
C GLY A 39 -0.39 0.81 -4.76
N PHE A 40 -0.20 1.20 -6.02
CA PHE A 40 -0.24 0.29 -7.16
C PHE A 40 1.17 0.13 -7.73
N SER A 41 1.47 -1.07 -8.24
CA SER A 41 2.76 -1.36 -8.90
C SER A 41 2.82 -0.89 -10.35
N HIS A 42 1.77 -0.22 -10.84
CA HIS A 42 1.67 0.39 -12.17
C HIS A 42 0.95 1.74 -12.06
N GLU A 43 1.47 2.74 -12.76
CA GLU A 43 0.95 4.11 -12.85
C GLU A 43 -0.42 4.23 -13.53
N LEU A 44 -0.82 3.25 -14.34
CA LEU A 44 -2.13 3.18 -14.98
C LEU A 44 -3.02 2.17 -14.24
N SER A 45 -3.31 2.45 -12.97
CA SER A 45 -4.18 1.60 -12.16
C SER A 45 -5.61 1.66 -12.69
N GLU A 46 -6.13 0.53 -13.15
CA GLU A 46 -7.52 0.37 -13.58
C GLU A 46 -8.33 -0.37 -12.52
N ALA A 47 -9.57 0.05 -12.30
CA ALA A 47 -10.52 -0.65 -11.45
C ALA A 47 -11.58 -1.33 -12.34
N PHE A 48 -11.63 -2.65 -12.28
CA PHE A 48 -12.71 -3.44 -12.88
C PHE A 48 -13.68 -3.83 -11.78
N ASP A 49 -14.81 -3.16 -11.71
CA ASP A 49 -15.90 -3.58 -10.83
C ASP A 49 -16.80 -4.60 -11.54
N PHE A 50 -17.56 -5.35 -10.73
CA PHE A 50 -18.48 -6.34 -11.29
C PHE A 50 -19.53 -5.70 -12.22
N PRO A 51 -20.21 -4.59 -11.85
CA PRO A 51 -21.16 -3.94 -12.74
C PRO A 51 -20.56 -3.60 -14.12
N GLY A 52 -19.39 -2.98 -14.17
CA GLY A 52 -18.68 -2.66 -15.41
C GLY A 52 -18.31 -3.91 -16.20
N ALA A 53 -17.73 -4.93 -15.56
CA ALA A 53 -17.35 -6.19 -16.21
C ALA A 53 -18.55 -6.89 -16.88
N PHE A 54 -19.72 -6.87 -16.24
CA PHE A 54 -20.91 -7.53 -16.77
C PHE A 54 -21.73 -6.66 -17.73
N SER A 55 -21.62 -5.33 -17.66
CA SER A 55 -22.26 -4.41 -18.61
C SER A 55 -21.78 -4.60 -20.05
N ALA A 56 -20.55 -5.09 -20.23
CA ALA A 56 -19.98 -5.40 -21.53
C ALA A 56 -20.55 -6.69 -22.17
N LEU A 57 -21.28 -7.49 -21.38
CA LEU A 57 -21.86 -8.75 -21.83
C LEU A 57 -23.36 -8.59 -22.18
N PRO A 58 -23.87 -9.32 -23.19
CA PRO A 58 -25.30 -9.37 -23.46
C PRO A 58 -26.08 -9.80 -22.22
N ALA A 59 -27.21 -9.17 -21.95
CA ALA A 59 -27.97 -9.41 -20.73
C ALA A 59 -28.37 -10.90 -20.53
N GLY A 60 -28.58 -11.65 -21.61
CA GLY A 60 -28.85 -13.09 -21.54
C GLY A 60 -27.67 -13.96 -21.10
N ALA A 61 -26.43 -13.46 -21.14
CA ALA A 61 -25.23 -14.22 -20.83
C ALA A 61 -24.91 -14.30 -19.33
N TRP A 62 -25.45 -13.41 -18.50
CA TRP A 62 -25.08 -13.30 -17.09
C TRP A 62 -26.26 -13.26 -16.10
N LYS A 63 -27.51 -13.13 -16.59
CA LYS A 63 -28.73 -13.09 -15.77
C LYS A 63 -28.90 -14.27 -14.81
N ASP A 64 -28.43 -15.45 -15.21
CA ASP A 64 -28.53 -16.67 -14.39
C ASP A 64 -27.31 -16.87 -13.46
N VAL A 65 -26.24 -16.11 -13.68
CA VAL A 65 -24.99 -16.17 -12.91
C VAL A 65 -25.02 -15.19 -11.73
N ILE A 66 -25.57 -13.99 -11.95
CA ILE A 66 -25.66 -12.93 -10.93
C ILE A 66 -27.11 -12.73 -10.57
N LYS A 67 -27.46 -13.09 -9.33
CA LYS A 67 -28.76 -12.75 -8.77
C LYS A 67 -28.86 -11.23 -8.62
N GLN A 68 -30.01 -10.67 -8.97
CA GLN A 68 -30.31 -9.24 -8.85
C GLN A 68 -29.84 -8.68 -7.50
N GLY A 69 -29.07 -7.60 -7.56
CA GLY A 69 -28.57 -6.86 -6.41
C GLY A 69 -28.46 -5.38 -6.78
N GLU A 70 -28.33 -4.52 -5.77
CA GLU A 70 -28.08 -3.09 -6.00
C GLU A 70 -26.59 -2.88 -6.33
N GLU A 71 -26.30 -2.03 -7.31
CA GLU A 71 -24.93 -1.62 -7.60
C GLU A 71 -24.38 -0.80 -6.43
N THR A 72 -23.24 -1.20 -5.88
CA THR A 72 -22.55 -0.47 -4.81
C THR A 72 -21.05 -0.54 -4.98
N VAL A 73 -20.39 0.61 -4.95
CA VAL A 73 -18.91 0.73 -4.90
C VAL A 73 -18.43 0.70 -3.44
N ILE A 74 -19.12 1.40 -2.55
CA ILE A 74 -18.97 1.33 -1.09
C ILE A 74 -20.36 1.12 -0.50
N GLY A 75 -20.58 0.02 0.20
CA GLY A 75 -21.90 -0.38 0.70
C GLY A 75 -21.89 -0.72 2.19
N GLN A 76 -23.05 -0.58 2.84
CA GLN A 76 -23.24 -1.03 4.21
C GLN A 76 -23.53 -2.53 4.23
N MET A 77 -22.70 -3.30 4.94
CA MET A 77 -22.97 -4.72 5.14
C MET A 77 -24.20 -4.91 6.04
N LYS A 78 -25.16 -5.72 5.59
CA LYS A 78 -26.36 -6.07 6.38
C LYS A 78 -26.04 -6.99 7.55
N ASN A 79 -25.07 -7.88 7.38
CA ASN A 79 -24.58 -8.82 8.40
C ASN A 79 -23.05 -8.85 8.38
N ILE A 80 -22.41 -8.56 9.52
CA ILE A 80 -20.97 -8.82 9.71
C ILE A 80 -20.86 -10.25 10.24
N THR A 81 -20.41 -11.17 9.38
CA THR A 81 -20.10 -12.53 9.81
C THR A 81 -18.63 -12.57 10.17
N SER A 82 -18.28 -12.76 11.44
CA SER A 82 -16.88 -13.03 11.80
C SER A 82 -16.45 -14.32 11.10
N ILE A 83 -15.51 -14.24 10.17
CA ILE A 83 -14.89 -15.44 9.60
C ILE A 83 -14.16 -16.13 10.75
N GLY A 84 -14.59 -17.34 11.12
CA GLY A 84 -13.97 -18.11 12.19
C GLY A 84 -12.47 -18.30 11.94
N HIS A 85 -11.69 -18.35 13.03
CA HIS A 85 -10.22 -18.47 12.98
C HIS A 85 -9.73 -19.64 12.10
N ASP A 86 -10.55 -20.68 11.91
CA ASP A 86 -10.23 -21.87 11.12
C ASP A 86 -10.07 -21.62 9.61
N ASN A 87 -10.58 -20.50 9.08
CA ASN A 87 -10.39 -20.07 7.69
C ASN A 87 -9.45 -18.86 7.55
N MET A 88 -8.81 -18.46 8.64
CA MET A 88 -7.91 -17.32 8.69
C MET A 88 -6.48 -17.84 8.64
N TYR A 89 -5.69 -17.41 7.67
CA TYR A 89 -4.25 -17.68 7.69
C TYR A 89 -3.64 -16.87 8.83
N LEU A 90 -3.57 -17.51 10.01
CA LEU A 90 -2.78 -17.05 11.15
C LEU A 90 -1.31 -17.05 10.74
N TYR A 91 -0.59 -16.05 11.24
CA TYR A 91 0.81 -15.77 10.91
C TYR A 91 1.69 -17.05 10.94
N PRO A 92 2.63 -17.24 9.99
CA PRO A 92 2.97 -16.35 8.88
C PRO A 92 1.96 -16.41 7.73
N ASN A 93 1.57 -15.24 7.23
CA ASN A 93 0.68 -15.09 6.09
C ASN A 93 1.41 -14.35 4.98
N LYS A 94 1.62 -15.01 3.84
CA LYS A 94 2.41 -14.45 2.74
C LYS A 94 1.84 -13.16 2.13
N TYR A 95 0.56 -12.85 2.36
CA TYR A 95 -0.12 -11.66 1.82
C TYR A 95 -0.11 -10.46 2.79
N LYS A 96 0.42 -10.60 4.02
CA LYS A 96 0.59 -9.48 4.95
C LYS A 96 1.91 -9.50 5.68
N LEU A 97 2.38 -8.32 6.02
CA LEU A 97 3.59 -8.10 6.80
C LEU A 97 3.30 -7.13 7.93
N ASP A 98 3.79 -7.47 9.12
CA ASP A 98 3.76 -6.57 10.28
C ASP A 98 5.01 -5.70 10.24
N LEU A 99 4.88 -4.48 9.72
CA LEU A 99 6.01 -3.58 9.46
C LEU A 99 6.72 -3.17 10.75
N GLU A 100 6.01 -3.14 11.88
CA GLU A 100 6.61 -2.87 13.19
C GLU A 100 7.58 -3.98 13.60
N LYS A 101 7.24 -5.23 13.29
CA LYS A 101 8.05 -6.42 13.61
C LYS A 101 9.17 -6.70 12.62
N VAL A 102 9.22 -6.00 11.48
CA VAL A 102 10.35 -6.08 10.56
C VAL A 102 11.59 -5.51 11.26
N PRO A 103 12.68 -6.29 11.41
CA PRO A 103 13.91 -5.76 11.93
C PRO A 103 14.41 -4.61 11.05
N PRO A 104 14.77 -3.46 11.62
CA PRO A 104 15.31 -2.35 10.87
C PRO A 104 16.62 -2.73 10.19
N THR A 105 16.76 -2.31 8.94
CA THR A 105 17.97 -2.45 8.14
C THR A 105 19.06 -1.50 8.65
N LEU A 106 18.66 -0.36 9.24
CA LEU A 106 19.54 0.59 9.89
C LEU A 106 18.88 1.13 11.18
N ILE A 107 19.64 1.17 12.28
CA ILE A 107 19.26 1.84 13.52
C ILE A 107 20.43 2.71 13.96
N LEU A 108 20.15 3.98 14.20
CA LEU A 108 21.08 4.97 14.75
C LEU A 108 20.37 5.80 15.81
N PRO A 109 21.07 6.54 16.69
CA PRO A 109 20.44 7.53 17.57
C PRO A 109 19.56 8.54 16.81
N GLU A 110 19.95 8.87 15.58
CA GLU A 110 19.32 9.83 14.68
C GLU A 110 18.08 9.29 13.96
N GLY A 111 17.79 7.98 14.05
CA GLY A 111 16.64 7.40 13.37
C GLY A 111 16.76 5.93 13.02
N SER A 112 15.81 5.45 12.23
CA SER A 112 15.80 4.08 11.74
C SER A 112 15.21 3.95 10.34
N VAL A 113 15.63 2.89 9.64
CA VAL A 113 15.08 2.51 8.34
C VAL A 113 14.70 1.03 8.39
N LYS A 114 13.46 0.72 8.03
CA LYS A 114 13.00 -0.66 7.81
C LYS A 114 12.62 -0.83 6.34
N ILE A 115 13.00 -1.93 5.72
CA ILE A 115 12.71 -2.18 4.30
C ILE A 115 12.07 -3.56 4.13
N ALA A 116 10.90 -3.57 3.49
CA ALA A 116 10.30 -4.77 2.92
C ALA A 116 10.51 -4.75 1.40
N SER A 117 11.29 -5.69 0.89
CA SER A 117 11.57 -5.85 -0.54
C SER A 117 11.31 -7.29 -0.96
N LYS A 118 11.44 -7.61 -2.26
CA LYS A 118 11.29 -8.98 -2.75
C LYS A 118 12.20 -9.99 -2.05
N THR A 119 13.34 -9.55 -1.50
CA THR A 119 14.25 -10.41 -0.73
C THR A 119 13.67 -10.79 0.63
N SER A 120 13.05 -9.85 1.36
CA SER A 120 12.48 -10.10 2.69
C SER A 120 11.01 -10.50 2.66
N TRP A 121 10.28 -10.15 1.59
CA TRP A 121 8.88 -10.45 1.37
C TRP A 121 8.64 -10.77 -0.11
N SER A 122 8.84 -12.05 -0.46
CA SER A 122 8.93 -12.54 -1.85
C SER A 122 7.65 -12.43 -2.69
N ILE A 123 6.52 -12.08 -2.08
CA ILE A 123 5.27 -11.84 -2.82
C ILE A 123 5.29 -10.50 -3.58
N LEU A 124 6.15 -9.56 -3.18
CA LEU A 124 6.19 -8.23 -3.79
C LEU A 124 6.66 -8.32 -5.25
N GLU A 125 5.93 -7.64 -6.12
CA GLU A 125 6.24 -7.50 -7.53
C GLU A 125 6.29 -6.03 -7.91
N ASN A 126 7.40 -5.62 -8.54
CA ASN A 126 7.66 -4.25 -9.03
C ASN A 126 7.56 -3.14 -7.97
N MET A 127 7.61 -3.46 -6.68
CA MET A 127 7.57 -2.49 -5.59
C MET A 127 8.33 -2.95 -4.35
N SER A 128 8.66 -2.00 -3.49
CA SER A 128 9.18 -2.19 -2.14
C SER A 128 8.54 -1.17 -1.21
N ILE A 129 8.65 -1.41 0.10
CA ILE A 129 8.14 -0.50 1.13
C ILE A 129 9.30 -0.16 2.06
N SER A 130 9.51 1.12 2.32
CA SER A 130 10.46 1.61 3.32
C SER A 130 9.71 2.37 4.41
N PHE A 131 10.09 2.15 5.66
CA PHE A 131 9.62 2.90 6.82
C PHE A 131 10.80 3.66 7.41
N LEU A 132 10.75 4.98 7.28
CA LEU A 132 11.82 5.89 7.68
C LEU A 132 11.36 6.72 8.88
N CYS A 133 12.10 6.60 9.98
CA CYS A 133 11.95 7.50 11.13
C CYS A 133 13.22 8.33 11.27
N ILE A 134 13.07 9.65 11.35
CA ILE A 134 14.16 10.59 11.57
C ILE A 134 13.91 11.30 12.90
N SER A 135 14.88 11.24 13.81
CA SER A 135 14.84 11.90 15.11
C SER A 135 14.91 13.43 14.95
N ARG A 136 14.61 14.13 16.05
CA ARG A 136 14.64 15.60 16.09
C ARG A 136 16.01 16.14 15.67
N THR A 137 16.02 17.10 14.74
CA THR A 137 17.23 17.77 14.23
C THR A 137 18.22 16.79 13.56
N SER A 138 17.71 15.68 13.02
CA SER A 138 18.47 14.72 12.24
C SER A 138 18.09 14.77 10.76
N MET A 139 18.84 14.07 9.90
CA MET A 139 18.54 13.97 8.48
C MET A 139 18.85 12.58 7.93
N ARG A 140 18.15 12.20 6.86
CA ARG A 140 18.60 11.13 5.96
C ARG A 140 19.70 11.71 5.08
N GLU A 141 20.83 11.01 4.97
CA GLU A 141 21.94 11.44 4.11
C GLU A 141 21.50 11.59 2.64
N PRO A 142 22.09 12.52 1.87
CA PRO A 142 21.82 12.62 0.44
C PRO A 142 22.14 11.31 -0.28
N HIS A 143 21.20 10.79 -1.05
CA HIS A 143 21.34 9.52 -1.75
C HIS A 143 20.47 9.47 -3.01
N TRP A 144 20.55 8.38 -3.76
CA TRP A 144 19.69 8.14 -4.90
C TRP A 144 19.41 6.64 -5.06
N HIS A 145 18.31 6.33 -5.72
CA HIS A 145 17.94 4.98 -6.11
C HIS A 145 18.22 4.82 -7.61
N PRO A 146 19.14 3.93 -8.03
CA PRO A 146 19.52 3.81 -9.44
C PRO A 146 18.35 3.44 -10.36
N GLU A 147 17.50 2.51 -9.92
CA GLU A 147 16.45 1.92 -10.75
C GLU A 147 15.02 2.19 -10.25
N THR A 148 14.87 2.75 -9.05
CA THR A 148 13.56 2.92 -8.41
C THR A 148 13.25 4.41 -8.28
N ALA A 149 12.04 4.81 -8.65
CA ALA A 149 11.53 6.11 -8.24
C ALA A 149 10.98 5.99 -6.82
N GLU A 150 11.17 7.01 -5.99
CA GLU A 150 10.64 7.03 -4.63
C GLU A 150 9.33 7.81 -4.60
N MET A 151 8.28 7.20 -4.07
CA MET A 151 7.07 7.91 -3.66
C MET A 151 6.90 7.70 -2.16
N GLY A 152 6.80 8.79 -1.42
CA GLY A 152 6.64 8.74 0.03
C GLY A 152 5.39 9.48 0.49
N TYR A 153 4.88 9.06 1.64
CA TYR A 153 3.78 9.68 2.34
C TYR A 153 4.22 9.96 3.77
N VAL A 154 4.00 11.20 4.24
CA VAL A 154 4.38 11.60 5.59
C VAL A 154 3.29 11.20 6.57
N ILE A 155 3.58 10.18 7.37
CA ILE A 155 2.67 9.65 8.39
C ILE A 155 2.55 10.62 9.57
N ASP A 156 3.68 11.07 10.10
CA ASP A 156 3.74 12.03 11.19
C ASP A 156 5.03 12.88 11.14
N GLY A 157 4.96 14.10 11.67
CA GLY A 157 6.06 15.06 11.77
C GLY A 157 6.14 16.11 10.65
N TYR A 158 7.35 16.66 10.52
CA TYR A 158 7.67 17.72 9.58
C TYR A 158 9.10 17.54 9.08
N ALA A 159 9.28 17.64 7.77
CA ALA A 159 10.57 17.41 7.11
C ALA A 159 10.82 18.43 5.99
N ARG A 160 12.07 18.48 5.53
CA ARG A 160 12.45 19.23 4.34
C ARG A 160 13.13 18.28 3.37
N LEU A 161 12.60 18.18 2.16
CA LEU A 161 13.16 17.37 1.07
C LEU A 161 13.79 18.30 0.05
N THR A 162 15.04 18.05 -0.33
CA THR A 162 15.71 18.80 -1.41
C THR A 162 16.13 17.82 -2.49
N ILE A 163 15.62 17.99 -3.70
CA ILE A 163 15.93 17.13 -4.84
C ILE A 163 16.85 17.88 -5.80
N LEU A 164 17.97 17.27 -6.16
CA LEU A 164 18.84 17.74 -7.24
C LEU A 164 18.37 17.19 -8.58
N ALA A 165 17.78 18.04 -9.41
CA ALA A 165 17.39 17.68 -10.77
C ALA A 165 18.62 17.72 -11.70
N PRO A 166 19.04 16.60 -12.31
CA PRO A 166 20.23 16.51 -13.18
C PRO A 166 20.01 17.11 -14.58
N ASN A 167 19.20 18.16 -14.70
CA ASN A 167 19.05 18.92 -15.94
C ASN A 167 20.30 19.76 -16.25
N SER A 168 20.32 20.44 -17.40
CA SER A 168 21.45 21.25 -17.87
C SER A 168 21.90 22.36 -16.90
N SER A 169 21.13 22.64 -15.83
CA SER A 169 21.44 23.68 -14.85
C SER A 169 21.50 23.17 -13.40
N TYR A 170 21.45 21.85 -13.15
CA TYR A 170 21.55 21.24 -11.83
C TYR A 170 20.71 21.97 -10.76
N ARG A 171 19.39 22.02 -10.98
CA ARG A 171 18.47 22.77 -10.10
C ARG A 171 18.19 22.01 -8.81
N LEU A 172 18.33 22.70 -7.68
CA LEU A 172 17.82 22.23 -6.39
C LEU A 172 16.35 22.65 -6.24
N ASN A 173 15.49 21.68 -5.99
CA ASN A 173 14.09 21.90 -5.65
C ASN A 173 13.86 21.49 -4.20
N THR A 174 13.48 22.44 -3.35
CA THR A 174 13.31 22.21 -1.91
C THR A 174 11.84 22.35 -1.53
N PHE A 175 11.34 21.38 -0.77
CA PHE A 175 9.96 21.27 -0.33
C PHE A 175 9.91 21.10 1.18
N GLU A 176 8.93 21.72 1.81
CA GLU A 176 8.57 21.47 3.20
C GLU A 176 7.42 20.45 3.20
N LEU A 177 7.59 19.37 3.96
CA LEU A 177 6.67 18.25 4.04
C LEU A 177 6.10 18.16 5.45
N LYS A 178 4.80 17.93 5.57
CA LYS A 178 4.07 17.73 6.83
C LYS A 178 3.15 16.51 6.72
N ASN A 179 2.51 16.14 7.82
CA ASN A 179 1.48 15.09 7.86
C ASN A 179 0.52 15.19 6.67
N ASP A 180 0.25 14.03 6.09
CA ASP A 180 -0.61 13.83 4.91
C ASP A 180 -0.03 14.29 3.56
N ASP A 181 1.17 14.88 3.52
CA ASP A 181 1.82 15.20 2.25
C ASP A 181 2.36 13.93 1.55
N VAL A 182 2.19 13.89 0.23
CA VAL A 182 2.81 12.91 -0.67
C VAL A 182 3.92 13.62 -1.45
N TYR A 183 5.07 12.96 -1.56
CA TYR A 183 6.18 13.43 -2.38
C TYR A 183 6.62 12.37 -3.38
N PHE A 184 7.29 12.82 -4.44
CA PHE A 184 7.83 11.94 -5.47
C PHE A 184 9.25 12.39 -5.85
N VAL A 185 10.18 11.44 -5.84
CA VAL A 185 11.54 11.61 -6.33
C VAL A 185 11.73 10.70 -7.55
N PRO A 186 11.96 11.28 -8.74
CA PRO A 186 12.25 10.49 -9.93
C PRO A 186 13.47 9.59 -9.76
N ARG A 187 13.48 8.49 -10.52
CA ARG A 187 14.60 7.53 -10.57
C ARG A 187 15.94 8.27 -10.75
N ALA A 188 16.93 7.84 -9.98
CA ALA A 188 18.31 8.32 -10.04
C ALA A 188 18.51 9.83 -9.72
N TYR A 189 17.51 10.54 -9.17
CA TYR A 189 17.70 11.91 -8.71
C TYR A 189 18.26 11.93 -7.29
N PRO A 190 19.42 12.58 -7.05
CA PRO A 190 19.94 12.76 -5.69
C PRO A 190 18.99 13.60 -4.85
N HIS A 191 18.72 13.16 -3.62
CA HIS A 191 17.83 13.82 -2.67
C HIS A 191 18.27 13.59 -1.23
#